data_AF-A0A5J5S2R0-F1
#
_entry.id   AF-A0A5J5S2R0-F1
#
_cell.length_a   1.000
_cell.length_b   1.000
_cell.length_c   1.000
_cell.angle_alpha   90.00
_cell.angle_beta   90.00
_cell.angle_gamma   90.00
#
_symmetry.space_group_name_H-M   'P 1'
#
loop_
_entity.id
_entity.type
_entity.pdbx_description
1 polymer ?
#
loop_
_entity_poly.entity_id
_entity_poly.type
_entity_poly.pdbx_seq_one_letter_code
_entity_poly.pdbx_strand_id
1 'polypeptide(L)'
;VIPFSRGSVWEQPPPDLSSYLYKNQIVYLGMSLVPSVTELILAEFLYLQYEDEQKPIYLYINSTGTTKVKLYAKHMGKSTEQIEEDIRRPKYFSPSEAVEYGIIDKVLYNERSSEDSGVVSDLKKAQLI
;
A
#
# COMPACT_ATOMS: atom_id res chain seq x y z
N VAL A 1 6.57 -9.99 24.30
CA VAL A 1 5.14 -10.37 24.39
C VAL A 1 4.73 -10.23 25.85
N ILE A 2 3.83 -9.29 26.16
CA ILE A 2 3.36 -9.05 27.53
C ILE A 2 2.15 -9.97 27.74
N PRO A 3 2.10 -10.84 28.78
CA PRO A 3 0.97 -11.73 28.97
C PRO A 3 -0.26 -10.93 29.39
N PHE A 4 -1.35 -11.03 28.61
CA PHE A 4 -2.64 -10.42 28.96
C PHE A 4 -3.30 -11.22 30.09
N SER A 5 -3.68 -10.53 31.18
CA SER A 5 -4.21 -11.17 32.39
C SER A 5 -5.73 -11.45 32.36
N ARG A 6 -6.41 -11.22 31.22
CA ARG A 6 -7.88 -11.42 31.06
C ARG A 6 -8.25 -11.90 29.66
N GLY A 7 -9.28 -12.75 29.58
CA GLY A 7 -9.86 -13.32 28.34
C GLY A 7 -9.35 -14.72 28.01
N SER A 8 -10.15 -15.51 27.28
CA SER A 8 -9.69 -16.82 26.76
C SER A 8 -8.69 -16.63 25.62
N VAL A 9 -7.83 -17.63 25.36
CA VAL A 9 -6.82 -17.60 24.28
C VAL A 9 -7.44 -17.27 22.92
N TRP A 10 -8.72 -17.63 22.72
CA TRP A 10 -9.49 -17.42 21.49
C TRP A 10 -10.08 -16.01 21.33
N GLU A 11 -10.21 -15.27 22.44
CA GLU A 11 -10.78 -13.91 22.46
C GLU A 11 -9.70 -12.83 22.48
N GLN A 12 -8.46 -13.19 22.84
CA GLN A 12 -7.36 -12.24 22.88
C GLN A 12 -6.97 -11.84 21.45
N PRO A 13 -6.67 -10.55 21.22
CA PRO A 13 -6.02 -10.15 19.98
C PRO A 13 -4.69 -10.90 19.88
N PRO A 14 -4.27 -11.29 18.68
CA PRO A 14 -3.05 -12.04 18.52
C PRO A 14 -1.85 -11.26 19.11
N PRO A 15 -0.85 -11.97 19.63
CA PRO A 15 0.17 -11.39 20.51
C PRO A 15 1.14 -10.43 19.79
N ASP A 16 1.18 -10.46 18.46
CA ASP A 16 2.07 -9.69 17.60
C ASP A 16 1.30 -8.87 16.55
N LEU A 17 1.95 -7.80 16.09
CA LEU A 17 1.34 -6.85 15.16
C LEU A 17 0.98 -7.49 13.81
N SER A 18 1.81 -8.37 13.28
CA SER A 18 1.60 -8.98 11.96
C SER A 18 0.33 -9.83 11.95
N SER A 19 0.16 -10.69 12.96
CA SER A 19 -1.07 -11.46 13.13
C SER A 19 -2.30 -10.57 13.35
N TYR A 20 -2.14 -9.43 14.04
CA TYR A 20 -3.23 -8.48 14.23
C TYR A 20 -3.67 -7.84 12.91
N LEU A 21 -2.73 -7.41 12.08
CA LEU A 21 -3.00 -6.88 10.75
C LEU A 21 -3.69 -7.93 9.87
N TYR A 22 -3.17 -9.16 9.86
CA TYR A 22 -3.71 -10.27 9.09
C TYR A 22 -5.16 -10.61 9.46
N LYS A 23 -5.48 -10.65 10.77
CA LYS A 23 -6.85 -10.85 11.27
C LYS A 23 -7.83 -9.77 10.76
N ASN A 24 -7.33 -8.57 10.46
CA ASN A 24 -8.09 -7.47 9.90
C ASN A 24 -7.97 -7.36 8.35
N GLN A 25 -7.54 -8.44 7.69
CA GLN A 25 -7.32 -8.52 6.23
C GLN A 25 -6.33 -7.50 5.68
N ILE A 26 -5.34 -7.14 6.50
CA ILE A 26 -4.24 -6.27 6.09
C ILE A 26 -2.98 -7.11 5.93
N VAL A 27 -2.45 -7.16 4.71
CA VAL A 27 -1.17 -7.78 4.37
C VAL A 27 -0.11 -6.68 4.28
N TYR A 28 1.07 -6.89 4.87
CA TYR A 28 2.16 -5.91 4.88
C TYR A 28 3.36 -6.39 4.05
N LEU A 29 3.66 -5.67 2.98
CA LEU A 29 4.81 -5.88 2.10
C LEU A 29 5.93 -4.90 2.46
N GLY A 30 6.78 -5.30 3.41
CA GLY A 30 7.91 -4.48 3.89
C GLY A 30 9.28 -4.80 3.27
N MET A 31 9.39 -5.89 2.51
CA MET A 31 10.68 -6.40 2.01
C MET A 31 10.70 -6.51 0.49
N SER A 32 11.88 -6.65 -0.09
CA SER A 32 12.03 -6.82 -1.54
C SER A 32 11.28 -8.06 -2.02
N LEU A 33 10.70 -7.97 -3.22
CA LEU A 33 9.97 -9.08 -3.83
C LEU A 33 10.96 -10.15 -4.35
N VAL A 34 11.31 -11.06 -3.46
CA VAL A 34 11.98 -12.33 -3.79
C VAL A 34 10.92 -13.43 -4.00
N PRO A 35 11.25 -14.54 -4.68
CA PRO A 35 10.28 -15.61 -4.96
C PRO A 35 9.55 -16.12 -3.70
N SER A 36 10.28 -16.35 -2.60
CA SER A 36 9.71 -16.82 -1.33
C SER A 36 8.69 -15.85 -0.73
N VAL A 37 8.90 -14.54 -0.86
CA VAL A 37 7.97 -13.51 -0.38
C VAL A 37 6.73 -13.47 -1.26
N THR A 38 6.92 -13.65 -2.56
CA THR A 38 5.80 -13.67 -3.53
C THR A 38 4.87 -14.85 -3.28
N GLU A 39 5.44 -16.03 -3.03
CA GLU A 39 4.69 -17.24 -2.68
C GLU A 39 3.92 -17.08 -1.36
N LEU A 40 4.54 -16.44 -0.35
CA LEU A 40 3.88 -16.13 0.92
C LEU A 40 2.68 -15.21 0.73
N ILE A 41 2.85 -14.09 0.01
CA ILE A 41 1.75 -13.13 -0.24
C ILE A 41 0.62 -13.80 -1.02
N LEU A 42 0.96 -14.66 -1.99
CA LEU A 42 -0.05 -15.42 -2.73
C LEU A 42 -0.84 -16.35 -1.80
N ALA A 43 -0.18 -17.06 -0.89
CA ALA A 43 -0.83 -17.90 0.09
C ALA A 43 -1.74 -17.09 1.04
N GLU A 44 -1.26 -15.93 1.51
CA GLU A 44 -2.03 -15.00 2.36
C GLU A 44 -3.30 -14.51 1.64
N PHE A 45 -3.19 -14.10 0.37
CA PHE A 45 -4.37 -13.68 -0.40
C PHE A 45 -5.38 -14.80 -0.63
N LEU A 46 -4.90 -16.01 -0.96
CA LEU A 46 -5.78 -17.17 -1.15
C LEU A 46 -6.50 -17.55 0.15
N TYR A 47 -5.80 -17.47 1.29
CA TYR A 47 -6.40 -17.75 2.59
C TYR A 47 -7.41 -16.68 2.99
N LEU A 48 -7.08 -15.39 2.85
CA LEU A 48 -8.00 -14.31 3.20
C LEU A 48 -9.27 -14.35 2.33
N GLN A 49 -9.13 -14.66 1.04
CA GLN A 49 -10.26 -14.85 0.14
C GLN A 49 -11.12 -16.06 0.51
N TYR A 50 -10.50 -17.14 1.01
CA TYR A 50 -11.22 -18.32 1.49
C TYR A 50 -12.03 -18.02 2.78
N GLU A 51 -11.48 -17.24 3.70
CA GLU A 51 -12.14 -16.87 4.96
C GLU A 51 -13.35 -15.96 4.72
N ASP A 52 -13.20 -14.91 3.91
CA ASP A 52 -14.28 -13.96 3.64
C ASP A 52 -14.03 -13.22 2.32
N GLU A 53 -14.75 -13.64 1.28
CA GLU A 53 -14.65 -13.06 -0.07
C GLU A 53 -15.35 -11.70 -0.24
N GLN A 54 -16.19 -11.30 0.71
CA GLN A 54 -16.98 -10.07 0.61
C GLN A 54 -16.22 -8.85 1.14
N LYS A 55 -15.28 -9.08 2.05
CA LYS A 55 -14.46 -8.02 2.62
C LYS A 55 -13.24 -7.70 1.73
N PRO A 56 -12.88 -6.41 1.59
CA PRO A 56 -11.70 -6.03 0.82
C PRO A 56 -10.41 -6.37 1.57
N ILE A 57 -9.45 -6.91 0.82
CA ILE A 57 -8.08 -7.14 1.30
C ILE A 57 -7.26 -5.85 1.09
N TYR A 58 -6.60 -5.39 2.15
CA TYR A 58 -5.71 -4.24 2.11
C TYR A 58 -4.25 -4.70 2.04
N LEU A 59 -3.48 -4.12 1.11
CA LEU A 59 -2.04 -4.37 1.00
C LEU A 59 -1.28 -3.07 1.33
N TYR A 60 -0.48 -3.11 2.40
CA TYR A 60 0.40 -2.01 2.77
C TYR A 60 1.77 -2.24 2.14
N ILE A 61 2.23 -1.31 1.31
CA ILE A 61 3.46 -1.45 0.53
C ILE A 61 4.52 -0.49 1.06
N ASN A 62 5.62 -1.07 1.55
CA ASN A 62 6.86 -0.37 1.87
C ASN A 62 8.03 -1.25 1.44
N SER A 63 8.23 -1.35 0.12
CA SER A 63 9.20 -2.26 -0.47
C SER A 63 10.05 -1.53 -1.50
N THR A 64 11.30 -1.96 -1.65
CA THR A 64 12.19 -1.52 -2.74
C THR A 64 11.78 -2.10 -4.10
N GLY A 65 10.75 -2.97 -4.14
CA GLY A 65 10.17 -3.52 -5.37
C GLY A 65 11.02 -4.60 -6.04
N THR A 66 10.77 -4.77 -7.35
CA THR A 66 11.50 -5.67 -8.26
C THR A 66 11.58 -5.05 -9.66
N THR A 67 12.60 -5.42 -10.44
CA THR A 67 12.82 -4.84 -11.77
C THR A 67 12.18 -5.73 -12.85
N LYS A 68 10.87 -5.56 -13.09
CA LYS A 68 10.17 -6.21 -14.23
C LYS A 68 9.37 -5.21 -15.06
N VAL A 69 10.04 -4.63 -16.06
CA VAL A 69 9.51 -3.61 -17.00
C VAL A 69 8.18 -4.02 -17.66
N LYS A 70 8.05 -5.29 -18.08
CA LYS A 70 6.87 -5.78 -18.82
C LYS A 70 5.55 -5.71 -18.06
N LEU A 71 5.57 -5.68 -16.73
CA LEU A 71 4.35 -5.61 -15.91
C LEU A 71 3.75 -4.19 -15.88
N TYR A 72 4.59 -3.15 -15.93
CA TYR A 72 4.12 -1.77 -15.82
C TYR A 72 3.25 -1.33 -17.01
N ALA A 73 3.61 -1.73 -18.24
CA ALA A 73 2.88 -1.36 -19.46
C ALA A 73 1.41 -1.80 -19.45
N LYS A 74 1.15 -2.98 -18.87
CA LYS A 74 -0.20 -3.54 -18.84
C LYS A 74 -1.15 -2.78 -17.92
N HIS A 75 -0.65 -2.26 -16.80
CA HIS A 75 -1.48 -1.66 -15.74
C HIS A 75 -1.54 -0.13 -15.78
N MET A 76 -0.56 0.52 -16.42
CA MET A 76 -0.49 1.99 -16.48
C MET A 76 -1.16 2.60 -17.73
N GLY A 77 -1.63 1.78 -18.68
CA GLY A 77 -2.20 2.27 -19.94
C GLY A 77 -1.19 2.99 -20.86
N LYS A 78 0.12 2.77 -20.65
CA LYS A 78 1.22 3.38 -21.42
C LYS A 78 1.89 2.34 -22.32
N SER A 79 2.53 2.79 -23.40
CA SER A 79 3.25 1.88 -24.30
C SER A 79 4.52 1.31 -23.64
N THR A 80 4.98 0.17 -24.14
CA THR A 80 6.21 -0.49 -23.68
C THR A 80 7.44 0.40 -23.86
N GLU A 81 7.48 1.16 -24.96
CA GLU A 81 8.61 2.03 -25.33
C GLU A 81 8.72 3.22 -24.38
N GLN A 82 7.58 3.83 -24.01
CA GLN A 82 7.55 4.95 -23.06
C GLN A 82 8.06 4.52 -21.68
N ILE A 83 7.68 3.32 -21.23
CA ILE A 83 8.11 2.78 -19.94
C ILE A 83 9.59 2.40 -19.95
N GLU A 84 10.09 1.85 -21.05
CA GLU A 84 11.53 1.56 -21.19
C GLU A 84 12.37 2.84 -21.14
N GLU A 85 11.88 3.94 -21.73
CA GLU A 85 12.53 5.24 -21.62
C GLU A 85 12.46 5.80 -20.20
N ASP A 86 11.29 5.76 -19.56
CA ASP A 86 11.08 6.26 -18.20
C ASP A 86 11.89 5.48 -17.15
N ILE A 87 12.13 4.17 -17.36
CA ILE A 87 12.92 3.33 -16.46
C ILE A 87 14.43 3.44 -16.75
N ARG A 88 14.84 4.02 -17.89
CA ARG A 88 16.26 4.21 -18.25
C ARG A 88 17.02 5.00 -17.19
N ARG A 89 16.35 5.90 -16.47
CA ARG A 89 16.89 6.61 -15.31
C ARG A 89 15.93 6.51 -14.14
N PRO A 90 16.42 6.37 -12.89
CA PRO A 90 15.54 6.37 -11.73
C PRO A 90 14.74 7.67 -11.66
N LYS A 91 13.42 7.54 -11.68
CA LYS A 91 12.49 8.65 -11.48
C LYS A 91 11.79 8.48 -10.14
N TYR A 92 11.95 9.47 -9.27
CA TYR A 92 11.25 9.54 -7.99
C TYR A 92 10.02 10.44 -8.14
N PHE A 93 8.94 10.07 -7.46
CA PHE A 93 7.67 10.79 -7.51
C PHE A 93 7.30 11.24 -6.10
N SER A 94 6.83 12.48 -5.99
CA SER A 94 6.00 12.91 -4.86
C SER A 94 4.61 12.25 -4.92
N PRO A 95 3.83 12.24 -3.83
CA PRO A 95 2.49 11.67 -3.84
C PRO A 95 1.57 12.27 -4.91
N SER A 96 1.63 13.58 -5.15
CA SER A 96 0.82 14.25 -6.18
C SER A 96 1.25 13.86 -7.60
N GLU A 97 2.56 13.83 -7.87
CA GLU A 97 3.08 13.39 -9.18
C GLU A 97 2.77 11.91 -9.45
N ALA A 98 2.74 11.08 -8.41
CA ALA A 98 2.36 9.67 -8.53
C ALA A 98 0.88 9.51 -8.94
N VAL A 99 -0.01 10.41 -8.51
CA VAL A 99 -1.41 10.48 -8.97
C VAL A 99 -1.47 10.85 -10.44
N GLU A 100 -0.82 11.96 -10.83
CA GLU A 100 -0.81 12.43 -12.21
C GLU A 100 -0.20 11.40 -13.18
N TYR A 101 0.80 10.67 -12.72
CA TYR A 101 1.44 9.63 -13.51
C TYR A 101 0.59 8.35 -13.65
N GLY A 102 -0.43 8.18 -12.80
CA GLY A 102 -1.31 7.00 -12.77
C GLY A 102 -0.75 5.82 -11.97
N ILE A 103 0.10 6.06 -10.98
CA ILE A 103 0.62 5.02 -10.07
C ILE A 103 -0.36 4.75 -8.93
N ILE A 104 -1.01 5.80 -8.42
CA ILE A 104 -1.97 5.75 -7.32
C ILE A 104 -3.19 6.60 -7.66
N ASP A 105 -4.34 6.27 -7.08
CA ASP A 105 -5.57 7.03 -7.34
C ASP A 105 -5.77 8.20 -6.38
N LYS A 106 -5.25 8.10 -5.15
CA LYS A 106 -5.52 9.08 -4.08
C LYS A 106 -4.38 9.18 -3.07
N VAL A 107 -4.16 10.39 -2.56
CA VAL A 107 -3.29 10.68 -1.42
C VAL A 107 -4.15 10.83 -0.15
N LEU A 108 -3.72 10.20 0.94
CA LEU A 108 -4.37 10.31 2.25
C LEU A 108 -3.72 11.43 3.07
N TYR A 109 -4.53 12.31 3.65
CA TYR A 109 -4.09 13.37 4.55
C TYR A 109 -4.72 13.16 5.93
N ASN A 110 -4.01 13.56 6.98
CA ASN A 110 -4.51 13.48 8.34
C ASN A 110 -5.55 14.58 8.59
N GLU A 111 -6.78 14.22 8.92
CA GLU A 111 -7.81 15.21 9.27
C GLU A 111 -7.62 15.83 10.66
N ARG A 112 -6.72 15.28 11.50
CA ARG A 112 -6.45 15.77 12.86
C ARG A 112 -5.29 16.75 12.97
N SER A 113 -4.55 17.02 11.89
CA SER A 113 -3.55 18.08 11.89
C SER A 113 -4.23 19.44 11.71
N SER A 114 -4.86 19.93 12.77
CA SER A 114 -5.40 21.29 12.89
C SER A 114 -4.31 22.37 12.96
N GLU A 115 -3.18 22.18 12.28
CA GLU A 115 -2.08 23.16 12.16
C GLU A 115 -1.75 23.50 10.69
N ASP A 116 -2.31 22.79 9.70
CA ASP A 116 -2.15 23.12 8.26
C ASP A 116 -3.36 23.88 7.67
N SER A 117 -4.15 24.53 8.52
CA SER A 117 -5.28 25.37 8.08
C SER A 117 -4.83 26.57 7.23
N GLY A 118 -3.56 26.98 7.32
CA GLY A 118 -3.00 28.07 6.51
C GLY A 118 -2.81 27.68 5.04
N VAL A 119 -2.02 26.63 4.77
CA VAL A 119 -1.57 26.31 3.40
C VAL A 119 -2.72 25.82 2.52
N VAL A 120 -3.63 25.00 3.07
CA VAL A 120 -4.80 24.50 2.33
C VAL A 120 -5.79 25.65 2.02
N SER A 121 -5.86 26.66 2.89
CA SER A 121 -6.71 27.84 2.65
C SER A 121 -6.15 28.76 1.58
N ASP A 122 -4.83 28.87 1.48
CA ASP A 122 -4.15 29.66 0.45
C ASP A 122 -4.25 29.00 -0.94
N LEU A 123 -4.18 27.67 -1.00
CA LEU A 123 -4.36 26.91 -2.24
C LEU A 123 -5.79 27.03 -2.80
N LYS A 124 -6.82 27.02 -1.92
CA LYS A 124 -8.22 27.29 -2.31
C LYS A 124 -8.43 28.73 -2.78
N LYS A 125 -7.75 29.71 -2.17
CA LYS A 125 -7.80 31.12 -2.63
C LYS A 125 -7.14 31.32 -3.99
N ALA A 126 -6.12 30.52 -4.31
CA ALA A 126 -5.41 30.58 -5.58
C ALA A 126 -6.11 29.82 -6.73
N GLN A 127 -7.28 29.19 -6.51
CA GLN A 127 -8.01 28.39 -7.52
C GLN A 127 -7.16 27.31 -8.21
N LEU A 128 -6.14 26.77 -7.53
CA LEU A 128 -5.36 25.63 -8.05
C LEU A 128 -5.98 24.26 -7.72
N ILE A 129 -6.99 24.24 -6.85
CA ILE A 129 -7.87 23.10 -6.52
C ILE A 129 -9.25 23.62 -6.11
#